data_AF-A0A2Z4AVB7-F1
#
_entry.id   AF-A0A2Z4AVB7-F1
#
_cell.length_a   1.000
_cell.length_b   1.000
_cell.length_c   1.000
_cell.angle_alpha   90.00
_cell.angle_beta   90.00
_cell.angle_gamma   90.00
#
_symmetry.space_group_name_H-M   'P 1'
#
loop_
_entity.id
_entity.type
_entity.pdbx_description
1 polymer ?
#
loop_
_entity_poly.entity_id
_entity_poly.type
_entity_poly.pdbx_seq_one_letter_code
_entity_poly.pdbx_strand_id
1 'polypeptide(L)'
;MSKLLLRIDLYKNITDKILILLISILALTFFFPKKDIVFIFEYYIPVSYKKDSKKNFLYEKTKSITKTKHFIEKGKKNNIIDEYKFRTCSFFKNENESRIWNKKKYYGLIIGYFLMISIILKILYLFYFQSKIFKNNRKINFLIINILLISLITILTIIYHSKTLYLIPFCIFPISIRAFFNINLSLLIHLITILLLSLITPNSSEFIFLQVITGFLVMLTRKNLYKVTYLFFSVGKITITYIITFCSLTLIRKGSLENISLYTFSLFFFSGILTLFVHPLIFFFEKLLNITSDISLLEFSDINTPILRLLSQKAPGTLQHVLTVANIAEEAAVSIGANSLLVRIGAIYHDIGKIKNSIFFTENQYNILNPHENISPKESAKIILDHVPIGIELAKKYQLPNLIMDFIRTHHGNRIVHFFYEKQKKIYPNIIVDEKEFQYSGPKPFSKETAIVMICDSVEAASKSIKNPSNKDLENVVENIINKQKKENQFSNANITLKEIEKIKKVLKKKLINIYHTRIEYPI
;
A
#
# COMPACT_ATOMS: atom_id res chain seq x y z
N MET A 1 49.43 21.40 5.12
CA MET A 1 48.21 22.23 4.96
C MET A 1 47.08 21.50 4.22
N SER A 2 47.36 20.75 3.15
CA SER A 2 46.36 20.03 2.33
C SER A 2 45.48 19.03 3.09
N LYS A 3 46.03 18.22 4.02
CA LYS A 3 45.25 17.25 4.81
C LYS A 3 44.30 17.87 5.86
N LEU A 4 44.55 19.11 6.30
CA LEU A 4 43.71 19.79 7.29
C LEU A 4 42.52 20.50 6.63
N LEU A 5 42.74 21.09 5.45
CA LEU A 5 41.70 21.67 4.59
C LEU A 5 40.72 20.59 4.10
N LEU A 6 41.22 19.42 3.71
CA LEU A 6 40.39 18.25 3.37
C LEU A 6 39.48 17.79 4.52
N ARG A 7 39.95 17.84 5.78
CA ARG A 7 39.14 17.46 6.94
C ARG A 7 38.07 18.50 7.29
N ILE A 8 38.31 19.79 7.04
CA ILE A 8 37.35 20.86 7.28
C ILE A 8 36.25 20.86 6.19
N ASP A 9 36.60 20.57 4.93
CA ASP A 9 35.62 20.39 3.83
C ASP A 9 34.75 19.15 4.03
N LEU A 10 35.29 18.07 4.59
CA LEU A 10 34.53 16.88 4.97
C LEU A 10 33.51 17.15 6.10
N TYR A 11 33.89 17.90 7.13
CA TYR A 11 33.00 18.22 8.26
C TYR A 11 31.86 19.18 7.88
N LYS A 12 32.11 20.15 6.97
CA LYS A 12 31.07 21.07 6.46
C LYS A 12 30.07 20.40 5.52
N ASN A 13 30.53 19.43 4.72
CA ASN A 13 29.66 18.60 3.89
C ASN A 13 28.71 17.71 4.73
N ILE A 14 29.09 17.33 5.94
CA ILE A 14 28.24 16.52 6.84
C ILE A 14 27.12 17.36 7.44
N THR A 15 27.39 18.61 7.83
CA THR A 15 26.35 19.53 8.35
C THR A 15 25.32 19.92 7.27
N ASP A 16 25.76 20.08 6.02
CA ASP A 16 24.87 20.38 4.88
C ASP A 16 24.03 19.16 4.45
N LYS A 17 24.56 17.93 4.63
CA LYS A 17 23.84 16.67 4.44
C LYS A 17 22.78 16.41 5.50
N ILE A 18 23.06 16.77 6.76
CA ILE A 18 22.10 16.73 7.86
C ILE A 18 20.98 17.75 7.65
N LEU A 19 21.29 18.91 7.05
CA LEU A 19 20.29 19.93 6.71
C LEU A 19 19.32 19.45 5.61
N ILE A 20 19.78 18.72 4.59
CA ILE A 20 18.92 18.14 3.55
C ILE A 20 18.06 17.01 4.11
N LEU A 21 18.63 16.18 4.99
CA LEU A 21 17.88 15.17 5.73
C LEU A 21 16.83 15.84 6.64
N LEU A 22 17.18 16.92 7.34
CA LEU A 22 16.27 17.71 8.18
C LEU A 22 15.19 18.42 7.38
N ILE A 23 15.47 18.93 6.18
CA ILE A 23 14.48 19.58 5.30
C ILE A 23 13.53 18.55 4.69
N SER A 24 14.03 17.37 4.32
CA SER A 24 13.18 16.26 3.86
C SER A 24 12.34 15.67 5.01
N ILE A 25 12.87 15.65 6.25
CA ILE A 25 12.13 15.33 7.48
C ILE A 25 11.15 16.46 7.89
N LEU A 26 11.48 17.74 7.69
CA LEU A 26 10.55 18.86 7.92
C LEU A 26 9.42 18.87 6.90
N ALA A 27 9.69 18.52 5.64
CA ALA A 27 8.66 18.34 4.62
C ALA A 27 7.68 17.22 5.01
N LEU A 28 8.16 16.16 5.67
CA LEU A 28 7.30 15.14 6.28
C LEU A 28 6.39 15.76 7.36
N THR A 29 6.89 16.64 8.24
CA THR A 29 6.07 17.28 9.30
C THR A 29 4.94 18.19 8.81
N PHE A 30 5.00 18.69 7.57
CA PHE A 30 3.93 19.51 6.97
C PHE A 30 2.68 18.69 6.60
N PHE A 31 2.79 17.36 6.54
CA PHE A 31 1.72 16.44 6.09
C PHE A 31 1.23 15.45 7.16
N PHE A 32 1.79 15.46 8.38
CA PHE A 32 1.31 14.63 9.50
C PHE A 32 0.50 15.46 10.51
N PRO A 33 -0.62 14.94 11.06
CA PRO A 33 -1.23 15.51 12.25
C PRO A 33 -0.30 15.35 13.47
N LYS A 34 -0.24 16.38 14.34
CA LYS A 34 0.69 16.51 15.48
C LYS A 34 0.84 15.28 16.41
N LYS A 35 -0.12 14.34 16.42
CA LYS A 35 -0.12 13.19 17.34
C LYS A 35 0.86 12.07 16.96
N ASP A 36 1.29 11.97 15.70
CA ASP A 36 2.12 10.83 15.24
C ASP A 36 3.65 11.12 15.30
N ILE A 37 4.05 12.36 15.63
CA ILE A 37 5.45 12.81 15.62
C ILE A 37 6.20 12.40 16.90
N VAL A 38 5.48 12.11 17.99
CA VAL A 38 6.08 11.83 19.31
C VAL A 38 6.82 10.48 19.33
N PHE A 39 6.38 9.50 18.53
CA PHE A 39 6.94 8.14 18.57
C PHE A 39 8.33 8.00 17.93
N ILE A 40 8.77 8.97 17.12
CA ILE A 40 10.06 8.92 16.41
C ILE A 40 11.20 9.52 17.26
N PHE A 41 10.89 10.36 18.25
CA PHE A 41 11.90 11.07 19.02
C PHE A 41 12.40 10.34 20.28
N GLU A 42 11.69 9.34 20.79
CA GLU A 42 12.05 8.67 22.06
C GLU A 42 13.19 7.63 21.96
N TYR A 43 13.67 7.26 20.77
CA TYR A 43 14.65 6.16 20.63
C TYR A 43 16.04 6.53 20.08
N TYR A 44 16.36 7.82 19.89
CA TYR A 44 17.68 8.24 19.37
C TYR A 44 18.29 9.41 20.15
N ILE A 45 18.74 9.13 21.38
CA ILE A 45 19.80 9.91 22.02
C ILE A 45 20.76 8.95 22.71
N PRO A 46 21.98 8.70 22.19
CA PRO A 46 23.10 8.34 23.02
C PRO A 46 23.81 9.62 23.47
N VAL A 47 23.68 9.87 24.76
CA VAL A 47 24.52 10.73 25.58
C VAL A 47 25.95 10.17 25.60
N SER A 48 26.95 10.96 25.21
CA SER A 48 28.13 11.24 26.06
C SER A 48 29.13 12.13 25.33
N TYR A 49 29.27 13.34 25.88
CA TYR A 49 30.32 14.30 25.57
C TYR A 49 31.49 14.01 26.54
N LYS A 50 32.66 13.61 26.04
CA LYS A 50 33.92 13.70 26.80
C LYS A 50 34.91 14.58 26.03
N LYS A 51 35.14 15.78 26.56
CA LYS A 51 36.33 16.60 26.29
C LYS A 51 37.56 15.81 26.78
N ASP A 52 38.58 15.64 25.95
CA ASP A 52 39.96 16.08 26.25
C ASP A 52 41.04 15.55 25.29
N SER A 53 42.11 16.35 25.17
CA SER A 53 43.51 15.97 24.87
C SER A 53 44.06 15.87 23.43
N LYS A 54 43.47 16.51 22.40
CA LYS A 54 44.13 16.64 21.07
C LYS A 54 44.27 18.04 20.48
N LYS A 55 43.97 19.09 21.27
CA LYS A 55 44.11 20.49 20.83
C LYS A 55 45.52 21.09 21.04
N ASN A 56 46.34 20.56 21.95
CA ASN A 56 47.64 21.17 22.25
C ASN A 56 48.78 20.79 21.28
N PHE A 57 48.68 19.68 20.55
CA PHE A 57 49.77 19.27 19.63
C PHE A 57 49.76 20.02 18.28
N LEU A 58 48.63 20.61 17.90
CA LEU A 58 48.49 21.36 16.64
C LEU A 58 48.77 22.86 16.80
N TYR A 59 48.77 23.39 18.03
CA TYR A 59 49.01 24.81 18.27
C TYR A 59 50.51 25.16 18.19
N GLU A 60 51.40 24.28 18.65
CA GLU A 60 52.85 24.54 18.62
C GLU A 60 53.45 24.48 17.21
N LYS A 61 52.92 23.62 16.32
CA LYS A 61 53.43 23.48 14.94
C LYS A 61 53.00 24.59 13.97
N THR A 62 52.16 25.52 14.43
CA THR A 62 51.72 26.69 13.65
C THR A 62 52.58 27.94 13.90
N LYS A 63 53.46 27.93 14.90
CA LYS A 63 54.45 29.02 15.12
C LYS A 63 55.70 28.92 14.24
N SER A 64 55.97 27.76 13.62
CA SER A 64 57.19 27.54 12.82
C SER A 64 57.02 27.66 11.30
N ILE A 65 55.88 28.15 10.81
CA ILE A 65 55.70 28.49 9.39
C ILE A 65 55.87 30.00 9.26
N THR A 66 57.06 30.38 8.85
CA THR A 66 57.50 31.74 8.52
C THR A 66 56.42 32.53 7.77
N LYS A 67 56.06 33.69 8.32
CA LYS A 67 55.29 34.75 7.65
C LYS A 67 56.02 35.20 6.38
N THR A 68 55.66 34.70 5.22
CA THR A 68 55.82 35.46 3.97
C THR A 68 54.53 36.23 3.72
N LYS A 69 54.40 37.36 4.42
CA LYS A 69 53.39 38.38 4.12
C LYS A 69 53.86 39.16 2.90
N HIS A 70 53.38 38.82 1.70
CA HIS A 70 53.38 39.78 0.60
C HIS A 70 52.16 40.68 0.75
N PHE A 71 52.35 41.87 1.32
CA PHE A 71 51.39 42.97 1.22
C PHE A 71 51.45 43.52 -0.20
N ILE A 72 50.32 43.52 -0.91
CA ILE A 72 50.14 44.33 -2.12
C ILE A 72 49.34 45.55 -1.70
N GLU A 73 50.02 46.68 -1.63
CA GLU A 73 49.43 47.99 -1.34
C GLU A 73 48.60 48.46 -2.53
N LYS A 74 47.40 48.96 -2.24
CA LYS A 74 46.46 49.44 -3.25
C LYS A 74 46.81 50.90 -3.61
N GLY A 75 47.60 51.09 -4.66
CA GLY A 75 47.62 52.34 -5.41
C GLY A 75 49.00 52.86 -5.84
N LYS A 76 49.25 52.83 -7.16
CA LYS A 76 49.73 53.97 -7.98
C LYS A 76 49.58 53.57 -9.46
N LYS A 77 48.90 54.42 -10.25
CA LYS A 77 48.78 54.29 -11.72
C LYS A 77 50.19 54.35 -12.32
N ASN A 78 50.44 53.52 -13.34
CA ASN A 78 51.70 53.32 -14.06
C ASN A 78 52.66 52.25 -13.52
N ASN A 79 52.18 51.03 -13.31
CA ASN A 79 53.03 49.85 -13.47
C ASN A 79 52.37 48.88 -14.44
N ILE A 80 53.07 48.55 -15.52
CA ILE A 80 52.73 47.48 -16.44
C ILE A 80 52.52 46.22 -15.59
N ILE A 81 51.32 45.66 -15.63
CA ILE A 81 50.96 44.49 -14.83
C ILE A 81 51.74 43.31 -15.42
N ASP A 82 52.74 42.82 -14.68
CA ASP A 82 53.42 41.56 -14.99
C ASP A 82 52.38 40.46 -15.27
N GLU A 83 52.57 39.72 -16.37
CA GLU A 83 51.65 38.65 -16.82
C GLU A 83 51.35 37.64 -15.69
N TYR A 84 52.34 37.42 -14.82
CA TYR A 84 52.22 36.58 -13.62
C TYR A 84 51.24 37.15 -12.56
N LYS A 85 51.23 38.47 -12.33
CA LYS A 85 50.30 39.12 -11.38
C LYS A 85 48.87 39.13 -11.92
N PHE A 86 48.70 39.32 -13.23
CA PHE A 86 47.38 39.22 -13.88
C PHE A 86 46.83 37.79 -13.80
N ARG A 87 47.66 36.77 -14.11
CA ARG A 87 47.27 35.35 -14.00
C ARG A 87 46.94 34.94 -12.57
N THR A 88 47.66 35.47 -11.57
CA THR A 88 47.39 35.16 -10.16
C THR A 88 46.08 35.80 -9.68
N CYS A 89 45.83 37.06 -10.01
CA CYS A 89 44.56 37.72 -9.68
C CYS A 89 43.36 37.12 -10.44
N SER A 90 43.51 36.74 -11.71
CA SER A 90 42.45 36.09 -12.48
C SER A 90 42.18 34.66 -12.00
N PHE A 91 43.22 33.94 -11.57
CA PHE A 91 43.07 32.63 -10.91
C PHE A 91 42.26 32.74 -9.62
N PHE A 92 42.61 33.66 -8.71
CA PHE A 92 41.87 33.83 -7.46
C PHE A 92 40.46 34.39 -7.66
N LYS A 93 40.24 35.23 -8.69
CA LYS A 93 38.90 35.70 -9.07
C LYS A 93 38.05 34.56 -9.62
N ASN A 94 38.57 33.74 -10.52
CA ASN A 94 37.89 32.56 -11.06
C ASN A 94 37.62 31.49 -9.98
N GLU A 95 38.54 31.30 -9.03
CA GLU A 95 38.39 30.35 -7.92
C GLU A 95 37.34 30.83 -6.89
N ASN A 96 37.26 32.15 -6.63
CA ASN A 96 36.20 32.71 -5.78
C ASN A 96 34.84 32.79 -6.48
N GLU A 97 34.78 33.19 -7.74
CA GLU A 97 33.53 33.23 -8.52
C GLU A 97 32.94 31.83 -8.69
N SER A 98 33.78 30.81 -8.96
CA SER A 98 33.35 29.40 -9.00
C SER A 98 32.88 28.86 -7.64
N ARG A 99 33.51 29.25 -6.51
CA ARG A 99 33.05 28.86 -5.16
C ARG A 99 31.72 29.48 -4.75
N ILE A 100 31.50 30.76 -5.05
CA ILE A 100 30.26 31.48 -4.71
C ILE A 100 29.11 31.05 -5.64
N TRP A 101 29.38 30.83 -6.92
CA TRP A 101 28.40 30.30 -7.88
C TRP A 101 28.01 28.84 -7.59
N ASN A 102 28.93 27.99 -7.11
CA ASN A 102 28.59 26.59 -6.78
C ASN A 102 27.57 26.47 -5.64
N LYS A 103 27.70 27.28 -4.57
CA LYS A 103 26.73 27.24 -3.45
C LYS A 103 25.35 27.77 -3.85
N LYS A 104 25.29 28.87 -4.61
CA LYS A 104 24.01 29.43 -5.10
C LYS A 104 23.32 28.51 -6.12
N LYS A 105 24.07 27.86 -7.02
CA LYS A 105 23.52 26.82 -7.91
C LYS A 105 22.95 25.64 -7.12
N TYR A 106 23.64 25.21 -6.07
CA TYR A 106 23.19 24.07 -5.26
C TYR A 106 21.87 24.33 -4.52
N TYR A 107 21.74 25.48 -3.83
CA TYR A 107 20.47 25.84 -3.19
C TYR A 107 19.35 26.10 -4.19
N GLY A 108 19.66 26.73 -5.34
CA GLY A 108 18.69 26.91 -6.42
C GLY A 108 18.18 25.59 -7.00
N LEU A 109 19.06 24.60 -7.12
CA LEU A 109 18.73 23.24 -7.56
C LEU A 109 17.77 22.57 -6.56
N ILE A 110 18.10 22.60 -5.26
CA ILE A 110 17.24 22.05 -4.19
C ILE A 110 15.85 22.73 -4.17
N ILE A 111 15.80 24.06 -4.26
CA ILE A 111 14.54 24.82 -4.30
C ILE A 111 13.72 24.47 -5.55
N GLY A 112 14.38 24.34 -6.71
CA GLY A 112 13.74 23.90 -7.96
C GLY A 112 13.11 22.51 -7.83
N TYR A 113 13.81 21.55 -7.22
CA TYR A 113 13.26 20.21 -6.96
C TYR A 113 12.09 20.25 -5.98
N PHE A 114 12.20 21.03 -4.91
CA PHE A 114 11.10 21.19 -3.96
C PHE A 114 9.84 21.75 -4.65
N LEU A 115 9.99 22.76 -5.51
CA LEU A 115 8.89 23.34 -6.29
C LEU A 115 8.29 22.32 -7.27
N MET A 116 9.10 21.58 -8.02
CA MET A 116 8.61 20.57 -8.95
C MET A 116 7.86 19.43 -8.25
N ILE A 117 8.42 18.90 -7.16
CA ILE A 117 7.77 17.87 -6.33
C ILE A 117 6.46 18.42 -5.78
N SER A 118 6.42 19.68 -5.31
CA SER A 118 5.21 20.33 -4.82
C SER A 118 4.14 20.48 -5.91
N ILE A 119 4.52 20.82 -7.14
CA ILE A 119 3.60 20.91 -8.28
C ILE A 119 3.03 19.53 -8.62
N ILE A 120 3.86 18.48 -8.63
CA ILE A 120 3.43 17.11 -8.89
C ILE A 120 2.51 16.58 -7.79
N LEU A 121 2.84 16.84 -6.52
CA LEU A 121 1.96 16.53 -5.40
C LEU A 121 0.62 17.27 -5.53
N LYS A 122 0.63 18.51 -6.04
CA LYS A 122 -0.58 19.29 -6.31
C LYS A 122 -1.37 18.74 -7.51
N ILE A 123 -0.72 18.26 -8.57
CA ILE A 123 -1.38 17.60 -9.72
C ILE A 123 -1.98 16.26 -9.29
N LEU A 124 -1.25 15.46 -8.51
CA LEU A 124 -1.77 14.23 -7.90
C LEU A 124 -2.94 14.54 -6.96
N TYR A 125 -2.88 15.65 -6.21
CA TYR A 125 -3.97 16.16 -5.38
C TYR A 125 -5.19 16.66 -6.19
N LEU A 126 -4.98 17.23 -7.38
CA LEU A 126 -6.06 17.66 -8.27
C LEU A 126 -6.73 16.46 -8.97
N PHE A 127 -5.94 15.49 -9.43
CA PHE A 127 -6.44 14.19 -9.92
C PHE A 127 -7.19 13.42 -8.81
N TYR A 128 -6.80 13.66 -7.56
CA TYR A 128 -7.42 13.12 -6.34
C TYR A 128 -8.85 13.60 -6.12
N PHE A 129 -9.21 14.83 -6.52
CA PHE A 129 -10.56 15.36 -6.30
C PHE A 129 -11.64 14.60 -7.13
N GLN A 130 -11.22 13.78 -8.09
CA GLN A 130 -12.10 12.92 -8.90
C GLN A 130 -12.13 11.43 -8.47
N SER A 131 -11.27 10.95 -7.56
CA SER A 131 -11.19 9.50 -7.24
C SER A 131 -11.38 9.16 -5.74
N LYS A 132 -12.21 8.15 -5.45
CA LYS A 132 -12.53 7.63 -4.10
C LYS A 132 -11.33 7.00 -3.35
N ILE A 133 -10.18 6.85 -4.01
CA ILE A 133 -9.03 6.06 -3.53
C ILE A 133 -8.29 6.73 -2.35
N PHE A 134 -8.43 8.03 -2.17
CA PHE A 134 -7.55 8.81 -1.30
C PHE A 134 -8.22 9.47 -0.07
N LYS A 135 -9.42 9.04 0.34
CA LYS A 135 -9.93 9.36 1.70
C LYS A 135 -9.02 8.84 2.82
N ASN A 136 -8.09 7.93 2.52
CA ASN A 136 -7.18 7.32 3.47
C ASN A 136 -5.79 7.99 3.40
N ASN A 137 -5.49 8.85 4.39
CA ASN A 137 -4.21 9.55 4.51
C ASN A 137 -3.00 8.60 4.48
N ARG A 138 -3.13 7.36 4.97
CA ARG A 138 -2.06 6.37 4.98
C ARG A 138 -1.63 5.95 3.58
N LYS A 139 -2.58 5.84 2.63
CA LYS A 139 -2.30 5.55 1.23
C LYS A 139 -1.56 6.71 0.54
N ILE A 140 -1.92 7.96 0.84
CA ILE A 140 -1.18 9.12 0.33
C ILE A 140 0.24 9.13 0.88
N ASN A 141 0.40 8.92 2.20
CA ASN A 141 1.71 8.86 2.85
C ASN A 141 2.59 7.77 2.24
N PHE A 142 2.02 6.61 1.90
CA PHE A 142 2.74 5.56 1.17
C PHE A 142 3.34 6.08 -0.14
N LEU A 143 2.56 6.79 -0.97
CA LEU A 143 3.05 7.31 -2.25
C LEU A 143 4.17 8.33 -2.04
N ILE A 144 3.98 9.27 -1.11
CA ILE A 144 4.96 10.31 -0.80
C ILE A 144 6.26 9.67 -0.31
N ILE A 145 6.20 8.74 0.64
CA ILE A 145 7.38 8.06 1.18
C ILE A 145 8.11 7.29 0.07
N ASN A 146 7.40 6.57 -0.80
CA ASN A 146 8.03 5.84 -1.91
C ASN A 146 8.73 6.80 -2.90
N ILE A 147 8.08 7.92 -3.27
CA ILE A 147 8.67 8.93 -4.18
C ILE A 147 9.92 9.56 -3.55
N LEU A 148 9.85 9.93 -2.26
CA LEU A 148 10.99 10.52 -1.56
C LEU A 148 12.13 9.52 -1.39
N LEU A 149 11.83 8.26 -1.08
CA LEU A 149 12.83 7.21 -0.90
C LEU A 149 13.61 6.94 -2.19
N ILE A 150 12.91 6.73 -3.32
CA ILE A 150 13.60 6.47 -4.60
C ILE A 150 14.39 7.69 -5.08
N SER A 151 13.87 8.89 -4.83
CA SER A 151 14.58 10.15 -5.15
C SER A 151 15.85 10.31 -4.30
N LEU A 152 15.77 10.04 -3.00
CA LEU A 152 16.91 10.09 -2.09
C LEU A 152 17.99 9.09 -2.50
N ILE A 153 17.63 7.83 -2.77
CA ILE A 153 18.57 6.80 -3.22
C ILE A 153 19.25 7.20 -4.54
N THR A 154 18.49 7.78 -5.47
CA THR A 154 19.02 8.27 -6.75
C THR A 154 20.03 9.40 -6.56
N ILE A 155 19.67 10.41 -5.76
CA ILE A 155 20.54 11.54 -5.45
C ILE A 155 21.84 11.07 -4.77
N LEU A 156 21.73 10.20 -3.76
CA LEU A 156 22.90 9.65 -3.06
C LEU A 156 23.81 8.88 -4.01
N THR A 157 23.23 8.05 -4.89
CA THR A 157 24.00 7.30 -5.89
C THR A 157 24.74 8.21 -6.86
N ILE A 158 24.08 9.27 -7.34
CA ILE A 158 24.72 10.26 -8.23
C ILE A 158 25.88 10.97 -7.53
N ILE A 159 25.73 11.34 -6.25
CA ILE A 159 26.75 12.05 -5.47
C ILE A 159 27.98 11.18 -5.22
N TYR A 160 27.80 9.90 -4.84
CA TYR A 160 28.93 9.03 -4.48
C TYR A 160 29.53 8.29 -5.68
N HIS A 161 28.69 7.68 -6.53
CA HIS A 161 29.13 6.83 -7.65
C HIS A 161 28.12 6.86 -8.81
N SER A 162 28.16 7.90 -9.64
CA SER A 162 27.23 8.09 -10.77
C SER A 162 27.17 6.90 -11.75
N LYS A 163 28.26 6.15 -11.92
CA LYS A 163 28.31 4.95 -12.78
C LYS A 163 27.46 3.78 -12.26
N THR A 164 27.12 3.76 -10.97
CA THR A 164 26.30 2.70 -10.34
C THR A 164 24.80 2.98 -10.40
N LEU A 165 24.37 4.05 -11.08
CA LEU A 165 22.95 4.42 -11.21
C LEU A 165 22.08 3.28 -11.73
N TYR A 166 22.58 2.46 -12.67
CA TYR A 166 21.86 1.33 -13.25
C TYR A 166 21.66 0.16 -12.28
N LEU A 167 22.37 0.14 -11.14
CA LEU A 167 22.16 -0.84 -10.07
C LEU A 167 20.84 -0.62 -9.33
N ILE A 168 20.34 0.62 -9.30
CA ILE A 168 19.11 0.96 -8.58
C ILE A 168 17.94 0.25 -9.28
N PRO A 169 17.16 -0.55 -8.54
CA PRO A 169 16.03 -1.29 -9.09
C PRO A 169 14.78 -0.39 -9.19
N PHE A 170 14.79 0.55 -10.15
CA PHE A 170 13.68 1.50 -10.34
C PHE A 170 12.33 0.80 -10.60
N CYS A 171 12.32 -0.42 -11.13
CA CYS A 171 11.11 -1.23 -11.30
C CYS A 171 10.42 -1.63 -9.98
N ILE A 172 11.11 -1.59 -8.83
CA ILE A 172 10.48 -1.81 -7.52
C ILE A 172 9.38 -0.78 -7.28
N PHE A 173 9.59 0.46 -7.72
CA PHE A 173 8.68 1.56 -7.45
C PHE A 173 7.27 1.35 -8.04
N PRO A 174 7.09 1.11 -9.35
CA PRO A 174 5.76 0.83 -9.92
C PRO A 174 5.17 -0.49 -9.41
N ILE A 175 5.99 -1.52 -9.13
CA ILE A 175 5.48 -2.78 -8.56
C ILE A 175 4.92 -2.55 -7.14
N SER A 176 5.65 -1.82 -6.30
CA SER A 176 5.24 -1.51 -4.93
C SER A 176 3.97 -0.66 -4.91
N ILE A 177 3.87 0.36 -5.77
CA ILE A 177 2.64 1.16 -5.90
C ILE A 177 1.47 0.29 -6.39
N ARG A 178 1.71 -0.57 -7.39
CA ARG A 178 0.66 -1.45 -7.92
C ARG A 178 0.09 -2.39 -6.87
N ALA A 179 0.85 -2.76 -5.84
CA ALA A 179 0.38 -3.62 -4.76
C ALA A 179 -0.75 -2.98 -3.92
N PHE A 180 -0.83 -1.65 -3.85
CA PHE A 180 -1.83 -0.93 -3.04
C PHE A 180 -2.84 -0.13 -3.86
N PHE A 181 -2.56 0.05 -5.16
CA PHE A 181 -3.28 0.93 -6.08
C PHE A 181 -3.49 0.28 -7.45
N ASN A 182 -4.39 0.88 -8.23
CA ASN A 182 -4.66 0.44 -9.59
C ASN A 182 -3.45 0.68 -10.52
N ILE A 183 -3.35 -0.15 -11.57
CA ILE A 183 -2.27 -0.09 -12.57
C ILE A 183 -2.11 1.28 -13.22
N ASN A 184 -3.21 1.94 -13.57
CA ASN A 184 -3.17 3.26 -14.23
C ASN A 184 -2.51 4.31 -13.34
N LEU A 185 -2.81 4.29 -12.04
CA LEU A 185 -2.20 5.22 -11.09
C LEU A 185 -0.72 4.89 -10.87
N SER A 186 -0.37 3.61 -10.76
CA SER A 186 1.03 3.17 -10.64
C SER A 186 1.87 3.65 -11.83
N LEU A 187 1.39 3.41 -13.06
CA LEU A 187 2.07 3.86 -14.29
C LEU A 187 2.24 5.37 -14.35
N LEU A 188 1.18 6.13 -14.01
CA LEU A 188 1.22 7.58 -14.01
C LEU A 188 2.28 8.12 -13.01
N ILE A 189 2.26 7.61 -11.78
CA ILE A 189 3.21 8.03 -10.74
C ILE A 189 4.64 7.63 -11.11
N HIS A 190 4.83 6.44 -11.69
CA HIS A 190 6.12 6.00 -12.23
C HIS A 190 6.65 6.96 -13.28
N LEU A 191 5.86 7.26 -14.31
CA LEU A 191 6.26 8.17 -15.39
C LEU A 191 6.68 9.54 -14.84
N ILE A 192 5.86 10.12 -13.97
CA ILE A 192 6.15 11.42 -13.36
C ILE A 192 7.46 11.36 -12.54
N THR A 193 7.66 10.31 -11.76
CA THR A 193 8.85 10.15 -10.93
C THR A 193 10.11 10.00 -11.79
N ILE A 194 10.05 9.23 -12.89
CA ILE A 194 11.17 9.09 -13.83
C ILE A 194 11.49 10.41 -14.52
N LEU A 195 10.48 11.19 -14.93
CA LEU A 195 10.69 12.51 -15.53
C LEU A 195 11.30 13.51 -14.55
N LEU A 196 11.00 13.40 -13.25
CA LEU A 196 11.67 14.20 -12.23
C LEU A 196 13.14 13.80 -12.05
N LEU A 197 13.39 12.50 -11.96
CA LEU A 197 14.74 11.99 -11.74
C LEU A 197 15.63 12.19 -12.97
N SER A 198 15.06 12.25 -14.17
CA SER A 198 15.83 12.54 -15.39
C SER A 198 16.49 13.92 -15.38
N LEU A 199 15.97 14.87 -14.60
CA LEU A 199 16.53 16.22 -14.48
C LEU A 199 17.83 16.27 -13.67
N ILE A 200 18.06 15.30 -12.78
CA ILE A 200 19.32 15.16 -12.00
C ILE A 200 20.30 14.18 -12.65
N THR A 201 19.84 13.27 -13.51
CA THR A 201 20.71 12.21 -14.02
C THR A 201 21.64 12.70 -15.12
N PRO A 202 22.92 12.25 -15.16
CA PRO A 202 23.90 12.73 -16.14
C PRO A 202 23.52 12.44 -17.59
N ASN A 203 22.88 11.29 -17.86
CA ASN A 203 22.41 10.87 -19.18
C ASN A 203 20.88 10.79 -19.17
N SER A 204 20.22 11.95 -19.19
CA SER A 204 18.77 12.07 -18.99
C SER A 204 17.95 11.31 -20.04
N SER A 205 18.31 11.38 -21.33
CA SER A 205 17.59 10.69 -22.40
C SER A 205 17.66 9.16 -22.25
N GLU A 206 18.86 8.63 -22.04
CA GLU A 206 19.08 7.20 -21.85
C GLU A 206 18.34 6.68 -20.61
N PHE A 207 18.40 7.44 -19.52
CA PHE A 207 17.67 7.13 -18.29
C PHE A 207 16.16 7.07 -18.52
N ILE A 208 15.58 8.07 -19.20
CA ILE A 208 14.13 8.10 -19.48
C ILE A 208 13.74 6.86 -20.30
N PHE A 209 14.43 6.59 -21.42
CA PHE A 209 14.07 5.45 -22.28
C PHE A 209 14.18 4.11 -21.54
N LEU A 210 15.27 3.89 -20.80
CA LEU A 210 15.44 2.67 -20.01
C LEU A 210 14.33 2.50 -18.97
N GLN A 211 14.04 3.54 -18.18
CA GLN A 211 13.10 3.39 -17.07
C GLN A 211 11.62 3.42 -17.49
N VAL A 212 11.28 4.13 -18.57
CA VAL A 212 9.92 4.13 -19.12
C VAL A 212 9.63 2.79 -19.79
N ILE A 213 10.48 2.32 -20.70
CA ILE A 213 10.24 1.06 -21.44
C ILE A 213 10.16 -0.12 -20.47
N THR A 214 11.15 -0.26 -19.58
CA THR A 214 11.17 -1.36 -18.61
C THR A 214 10.01 -1.24 -17.62
N GLY A 215 9.72 -0.04 -17.10
CA GLY A 215 8.61 0.17 -16.17
C GLY A 215 7.24 -0.19 -16.76
N PHE A 216 6.99 0.19 -18.02
CA PHE A 216 5.76 -0.18 -18.72
C PHE A 216 5.67 -1.69 -18.97
N LEU A 217 6.74 -2.32 -19.47
CA LEU A 217 6.74 -3.76 -19.76
C LEU A 217 6.48 -4.62 -18.51
N VAL A 218 7.04 -4.24 -17.36
CA VAL A 218 6.79 -4.93 -16.09
C VAL A 218 5.32 -4.82 -15.68
N MET A 219 4.73 -3.63 -15.79
CA MET A 219 3.32 -3.42 -15.42
C MET A 219 2.34 -4.10 -16.37
N LEU A 220 2.68 -4.21 -17.67
CA LEU A 220 1.88 -4.94 -18.66
C LEU A 220 2.02 -6.47 -18.53
N THR A 221 3.05 -6.95 -17.83
CA THR A 221 3.24 -8.38 -17.60
C THR A 221 2.19 -8.90 -16.61
N ARG A 222 1.52 -10.01 -16.98
CA ARG A 222 0.47 -10.78 -16.29
C ARG A 222 -0.09 -10.21 -14.96
N LYS A 223 -1.42 -10.21 -14.83
CA LYS A 223 -2.20 -9.71 -13.67
C LYS A 223 -1.77 -10.21 -12.26
N ASN A 224 -0.97 -11.28 -12.16
CA ASN A 224 -0.55 -11.89 -10.90
C ASN A 224 0.97 -11.78 -10.66
N LEU A 225 1.55 -10.58 -10.73
CA LEU A 225 2.98 -10.34 -10.39
C LEU A 225 3.33 -10.70 -8.94
N TYR A 226 2.33 -11.02 -8.12
CA TYR A 226 2.42 -11.23 -6.68
C TYR A 226 2.73 -12.65 -6.26
N LYS A 227 2.68 -13.64 -7.17
CA LYS A 227 3.29 -14.94 -6.84
C LYS A 227 4.79 -14.81 -7.05
N VAL A 228 5.57 -15.24 -6.07
CA VAL A 228 7.04 -15.23 -6.11
C VAL A 228 7.57 -15.86 -7.41
N THR A 229 6.95 -16.93 -7.89
CA THR A 229 7.28 -17.57 -9.17
C THR A 229 7.16 -16.61 -10.37
N TYR A 230 6.09 -15.82 -10.45
CA TYR A 230 5.91 -14.83 -11.52
C TYR A 230 6.82 -13.61 -11.35
N LEU A 231 7.20 -13.26 -10.12
CA LEU A 231 8.20 -12.22 -9.89
C LEU A 231 9.57 -12.62 -10.45
N PHE A 232 10.01 -13.88 -10.28
CA PHE A 232 11.25 -14.38 -10.88
C PHE A 232 11.24 -14.25 -12.41
N PHE A 233 10.15 -14.64 -13.07
CA PHE A 233 10.00 -14.43 -14.52
C PHE A 233 10.02 -12.95 -14.91
N SER A 234 9.46 -12.09 -14.07
CA SER A 234 9.45 -10.64 -14.29
C SER A 234 10.85 -10.04 -14.15
N VAL A 235 11.64 -10.50 -13.19
CA VAL A 235 13.06 -10.13 -13.06
C VAL A 235 13.86 -10.49 -14.31
N GLY A 236 13.68 -11.69 -14.86
CA GLY A 236 14.31 -12.08 -16.12
C GLY A 236 13.95 -11.11 -17.27
N LYS A 237 12.67 -10.78 -17.41
CA LYS A 237 12.19 -9.81 -18.41
C LYS A 237 12.74 -8.40 -18.20
N ILE A 238 12.81 -7.93 -16.95
CA ILE A 238 13.40 -6.62 -16.59
C ILE A 238 14.83 -6.55 -17.09
N THR A 239 15.64 -7.55 -16.72
CA THR A 239 17.06 -7.58 -17.08
C THR A 239 17.26 -7.62 -18.60
N ILE A 240 16.53 -8.49 -19.30
CA ILE A 240 16.59 -8.58 -20.77
C ILE A 240 16.17 -7.25 -21.42
N THR A 241 15.11 -6.62 -20.92
CA THR A 241 14.61 -5.34 -21.45
C THR A 241 15.64 -4.23 -21.25
N TYR A 242 16.27 -4.16 -20.07
CA TYR A 242 17.34 -3.18 -19.84
C TYR A 242 18.52 -3.39 -20.79
N ILE A 243 18.96 -4.64 -20.99
CA ILE A 243 20.06 -4.96 -21.91
C ILE A 243 19.71 -4.56 -23.35
N ILE A 244 18.55 -5.00 -23.86
CA ILE A 244 18.11 -4.68 -25.23
C ILE A 244 18.01 -3.16 -25.41
N THR A 245 17.30 -2.48 -24.51
CA THR A 245 17.10 -1.03 -24.59
C THR A 245 18.44 -0.28 -24.55
N PHE A 246 19.35 -0.67 -23.66
CA PHE A 246 20.68 -0.06 -23.56
C PHE A 246 21.52 -0.28 -24.82
N CYS A 247 21.51 -1.49 -25.37
CA CYS A 247 22.20 -1.80 -26.63
C CYS A 247 21.61 -1.00 -27.80
N SER A 248 20.29 -0.92 -27.92
CA SER A 248 19.62 -0.11 -28.95
C SER A 248 20.00 1.36 -28.87
N LEU A 249 19.98 1.95 -27.66
CA LEU A 249 20.39 3.34 -27.45
C LEU A 249 21.87 3.56 -27.74
N THR A 250 22.72 2.58 -27.43
CA THR A 250 24.15 2.65 -27.74
C THR A 250 24.39 2.62 -29.25
N LEU A 251 23.69 1.74 -29.99
CA LEU A 251 23.72 1.70 -31.46
C LEU A 251 23.26 3.03 -32.07
N ILE A 252 22.16 3.61 -31.58
CA ILE A 252 21.66 4.89 -32.06
C ILE A 252 22.68 6.01 -31.84
N ARG A 253 23.37 6.01 -30.70
CA ARG A 253 24.30 7.09 -30.31
C ARG A 253 25.70 6.97 -30.92
N LYS A 254 26.19 5.73 -31.08
CA LYS A 254 27.59 5.45 -31.43
C LYS A 254 27.76 4.72 -32.76
N GLY A 255 26.69 4.15 -33.32
CA GLY A 255 26.74 3.33 -34.54
C GLY A 255 27.40 1.96 -34.36
N SER A 256 27.93 1.64 -33.18
CA SER A 256 28.57 0.35 -32.88
C SER A 256 28.28 -0.10 -31.44
N LEU A 257 28.33 -1.42 -31.23
CA LEU A 257 28.29 -2.05 -29.91
C LEU A 257 29.70 -2.30 -29.34
N GLU A 258 30.74 -1.89 -30.07
CA GLU A 258 32.12 -2.02 -29.64
C GLU A 258 32.36 -1.14 -28.40
N ASN A 259 33.07 -1.68 -27.41
CA ASN A 259 33.36 -1.02 -26.12
C ASN A 259 32.18 -0.91 -25.14
N ILE A 260 31.14 -1.73 -25.24
CA ILE A 260 30.18 -1.88 -24.14
C ILE A 260 30.86 -2.63 -22.99
N SER A 261 30.96 -1.99 -21.82
CA SER A 261 31.52 -2.63 -20.64
C SER A 261 30.60 -3.71 -20.09
N LEU A 262 31.12 -4.93 -19.95
CA LEU A 262 30.45 -6.04 -19.25
C LEU A 262 29.94 -5.63 -17.86
N TYR A 263 30.65 -4.72 -17.20
CA TYR A 263 30.25 -4.12 -15.93
C TYR A 263 28.83 -3.56 -15.95
N THR A 264 28.40 -2.88 -17.03
CA THR A 264 27.05 -2.31 -17.14
C THR A 264 25.98 -3.40 -17.19
N PHE A 265 26.24 -4.51 -17.90
CA PHE A 265 25.33 -5.65 -17.91
C PHE A 265 25.24 -6.32 -16.54
N SER A 266 26.35 -6.41 -15.80
CA SER A 266 26.33 -6.88 -14.41
C SER A 266 25.46 -5.99 -13.53
N LEU A 267 25.50 -4.65 -13.69
CA LEU A 267 24.63 -3.74 -12.93
C LEU A 267 23.14 -4.00 -13.22
N PHE A 268 22.75 -4.20 -14.48
CA PHE A 268 21.37 -4.54 -14.82
C PHE A 268 20.94 -5.89 -14.24
N PHE A 269 21.83 -6.89 -14.26
CA PHE A 269 21.56 -8.19 -13.67
C PHE A 269 21.32 -8.09 -12.15
N PHE A 270 22.20 -7.39 -11.43
CA PHE A 270 22.03 -7.16 -10.00
C PHE A 270 20.82 -6.28 -9.67
N SER A 271 20.51 -5.28 -10.50
CA SER A 271 19.27 -4.48 -10.38
C SER A 271 18.01 -5.34 -10.52
N GLY A 272 18.02 -6.28 -11.48
CA GLY A 272 16.98 -7.29 -11.61
C GLY A 272 16.82 -8.12 -10.33
N ILE A 273 17.91 -8.67 -9.79
CA ILE A 273 17.88 -9.44 -8.53
C ILE A 273 17.36 -8.59 -7.36
N LEU A 274 17.83 -7.35 -7.24
CA LEU A 274 17.39 -6.45 -6.19
C LEU A 274 15.88 -6.17 -6.25
N THR A 275 15.26 -6.29 -7.42
CA THR A 275 13.80 -6.16 -7.57
C THR A 275 13.02 -7.23 -6.80
N LEU A 276 13.62 -8.38 -6.48
CA LEU A 276 13.00 -9.42 -5.65
C LEU A 276 12.67 -8.93 -4.22
N PHE A 277 13.39 -7.93 -3.72
CA PHE A 277 13.14 -7.33 -2.40
C PHE A 277 11.84 -6.53 -2.31
N VAL A 278 11.09 -6.41 -3.42
CA VAL A 278 9.78 -5.74 -3.41
C VAL A 278 8.77 -6.40 -2.47
N HIS A 279 8.77 -7.72 -2.32
CA HIS A 279 7.84 -8.42 -1.40
C HIS A 279 8.09 -8.04 0.08
N PRO A 280 9.30 -8.19 0.62
CA PRO A 280 9.62 -7.70 1.97
C PRO A 280 9.29 -6.21 2.14
N LEU A 281 9.55 -5.39 1.11
CA LEU A 281 9.29 -3.95 1.16
C LEU A 281 7.79 -3.65 1.25
N ILE A 282 6.95 -4.37 0.52
CA ILE A 282 5.48 -4.22 0.58
C ILE A 282 4.99 -4.55 1.99
N PHE A 283 5.41 -5.68 2.56
CA PHE A 283 5.03 -6.07 3.92
C PHE A 283 5.52 -5.07 4.98
N PHE A 284 6.72 -4.52 4.81
CA PHE A 284 7.23 -3.44 5.65
C PHE A 284 6.29 -2.22 5.63
N PHE A 285 5.85 -1.79 4.44
CA PHE A 285 4.90 -0.68 4.31
C PHE A 285 3.51 -0.99 4.87
N GLU A 286 3.03 -2.23 4.74
CA GLU A 286 1.76 -2.65 5.35
C GLU A 286 1.76 -2.47 6.86
N LYS A 287 2.83 -2.93 7.52
CA LYS A 287 2.99 -2.78 8.97
C LYS A 287 3.18 -1.32 9.38
N LEU A 288 4.05 -0.58 8.67
CA LEU A 288 4.36 0.82 8.98
C LEU A 288 3.13 1.72 8.87
N LEU A 289 2.31 1.51 7.84
CA LEU A 289 1.18 2.40 7.52
C LEU A 289 -0.18 1.79 7.86
N ASN A 290 -0.23 0.54 8.33
CA ASN A 290 -1.46 -0.21 8.63
C ASN A 290 -2.47 -0.11 7.46
N ILE A 291 -1.97 -0.49 6.28
CA ILE A 291 -2.69 -0.65 5.01
C ILE A 291 -2.52 -2.11 4.55
N THR A 292 -3.43 -2.62 3.72
CA THR A 292 -3.34 -3.98 3.17
C THR A 292 -3.20 -3.90 1.66
N SER A 293 -2.24 -4.65 1.12
CA SER A 293 -1.98 -4.82 -0.30
C SER A 293 -2.82 -5.94 -0.88
N ASP A 294 -2.97 -5.93 -2.22
CA ASP A 294 -3.57 -7.03 -2.97
C ASP A 294 -2.79 -8.35 -2.75
N ILE A 295 -1.50 -8.28 -2.44
CA ILE A 295 -0.62 -9.44 -2.21
C ILE A 295 -1.05 -10.16 -0.93
N SER A 296 -1.04 -9.44 0.19
CA SER A 296 -1.41 -10.01 1.48
C SER A 296 -2.87 -10.43 1.50
N LEU A 297 -3.75 -9.72 0.80
CA LEU A 297 -5.13 -10.17 0.58
C LEU A 297 -5.18 -11.55 -0.10
N LEU A 298 -4.42 -11.77 -1.18
CA LEU A 298 -4.40 -13.06 -1.87
C LEU A 298 -3.92 -14.21 -0.97
N GLU A 299 -3.03 -13.97 -0.01
CA GLU A 299 -2.62 -15.00 0.95
C GLU A 299 -3.80 -15.48 1.82
N PHE A 300 -4.69 -14.57 2.22
CA PHE A 300 -5.91 -14.94 2.96
C PHE A 300 -6.96 -15.66 2.12
N SER A 301 -6.79 -15.75 0.79
CA SER A 301 -7.69 -16.55 -0.06
C SER A 301 -7.43 -18.06 0.03
N ASP A 302 -6.30 -18.48 0.62
CA ASP A 302 -5.98 -19.89 0.81
C ASP A 302 -6.81 -20.50 1.96
N ILE A 303 -7.61 -21.51 1.63
CA ILE A 303 -8.44 -22.26 2.58
C ILE A 303 -7.62 -23.15 3.54
N ASN A 304 -6.32 -23.33 3.26
CA ASN A 304 -5.42 -24.11 4.10
C ASN A 304 -4.80 -23.33 5.26
N THR A 305 -5.17 -22.05 5.44
CA THR A 305 -4.75 -21.28 6.61
C THR A 305 -5.21 -21.96 7.90
N PRO A 306 -4.46 -21.83 9.02
CA PRO A 306 -4.79 -22.53 10.27
C PRO A 306 -6.23 -22.29 10.76
N ILE A 307 -6.75 -21.07 10.62
CA ILE A 307 -8.10 -20.72 11.06
C ILE A 307 -9.20 -21.29 10.15
N LEU A 308 -9.00 -21.32 8.83
CA LEU A 308 -9.97 -21.90 7.90
C LEU A 308 -9.94 -23.43 7.93
N ARG A 309 -8.79 -24.04 8.22
CA ARG A 309 -8.71 -25.47 8.57
C ARG A 309 -9.49 -25.79 9.85
N LEU A 310 -9.37 -24.94 10.87
CA LEU A 310 -10.15 -25.09 12.09
C LEU A 310 -11.66 -24.94 11.82
N LEU A 311 -12.06 -23.98 10.97
CA LEU A 311 -13.45 -23.82 10.51
C LEU A 311 -13.94 -25.07 9.81
N SER A 312 -13.16 -25.61 8.87
CA SER A 312 -13.47 -26.85 8.14
C SER A 312 -13.73 -28.03 9.09
N GLN A 313 -12.89 -28.17 10.12
CA GLN A 313 -12.97 -29.28 11.07
C GLN A 313 -14.12 -29.14 12.07
N LYS A 314 -14.42 -27.92 12.54
CA LYS A 314 -15.39 -27.67 13.62
C LYS A 314 -16.78 -27.26 13.13
N ALA A 315 -16.87 -26.62 11.96
CA ALA A 315 -18.09 -26.09 11.38
C ALA A 315 -18.08 -26.23 9.84
N PRO A 316 -18.09 -27.48 9.31
CA PRO A 316 -17.99 -27.75 7.87
C PRO A 316 -19.16 -27.15 7.06
N GLY A 317 -20.37 -27.11 7.63
CA GLY A 317 -21.53 -26.50 7.00
C GLY A 317 -21.38 -24.98 6.86
N THR A 318 -20.85 -24.33 7.89
CA THR A 318 -20.47 -22.91 7.83
C THR A 318 -19.36 -22.69 6.79
N LEU A 319 -18.37 -23.59 6.67
CA LEU A 319 -17.36 -23.47 5.61
C LEU A 319 -18.00 -23.49 4.20
N GLN A 320 -18.94 -24.42 3.95
CA GLN A 320 -19.65 -24.48 2.68
C GLN A 320 -20.48 -23.21 2.41
N HIS A 321 -21.13 -22.69 3.45
CA HIS A 321 -21.86 -21.42 3.42
C HIS A 321 -20.96 -20.27 2.99
N VAL A 322 -19.87 -20.00 3.72
CA VAL A 322 -19.01 -18.85 3.44
C VAL A 322 -18.37 -18.92 2.05
N LEU A 323 -18.04 -20.11 1.55
CA LEU A 323 -17.51 -20.30 0.18
C LEU A 323 -18.57 -19.99 -0.88
N THR A 324 -19.82 -20.38 -0.65
CA THR A 324 -20.94 -20.08 -1.55
C THR A 324 -21.22 -18.57 -1.57
N VAL A 325 -21.30 -17.95 -0.39
CA VAL A 325 -21.45 -16.50 -0.25
C VAL A 325 -20.30 -15.77 -0.94
N ALA A 326 -19.05 -16.20 -0.76
CA ALA A 326 -17.88 -15.58 -1.37
C ALA A 326 -17.95 -15.58 -2.91
N ASN A 327 -18.35 -16.70 -3.52
CA ASN A 327 -18.49 -16.82 -4.97
C ASN A 327 -19.60 -15.90 -5.52
N ILE A 328 -20.73 -15.80 -4.83
CA ILE A 328 -21.84 -14.93 -5.23
C ILE A 328 -21.47 -13.46 -5.04
N ALA A 329 -20.84 -13.12 -3.91
CA ALA A 329 -20.47 -11.77 -3.54
C ALA A 329 -19.36 -11.21 -4.44
N GLU A 330 -18.38 -12.02 -4.84
CA GLU A 330 -17.34 -11.64 -5.79
C GLU A 330 -17.95 -11.15 -7.11
N GLU A 331 -18.90 -11.90 -7.65
CA GLU A 331 -19.57 -11.59 -8.92
C GLU A 331 -20.44 -10.35 -8.83
N ALA A 332 -21.14 -10.18 -7.69
CA ALA A 332 -21.87 -8.96 -7.38
C ALA A 332 -20.94 -7.74 -7.35
N ALA A 333 -19.76 -7.87 -6.73
CA ALA A 333 -18.75 -6.82 -6.67
C ALA A 333 -18.20 -6.46 -8.06
N VAL A 334 -17.89 -7.46 -8.89
CA VAL A 334 -17.44 -7.27 -10.28
C VAL A 334 -18.46 -6.45 -11.07
N SER A 335 -19.76 -6.77 -10.94
CA SER A 335 -20.83 -6.11 -11.72
C SER A 335 -20.97 -4.59 -11.49
N ILE A 336 -20.50 -4.11 -10.35
CA ILE A 336 -20.53 -2.69 -9.96
C ILE A 336 -19.14 -2.04 -9.88
N GLY A 337 -18.08 -2.77 -10.22
CA GLY A 337 -16.69 -2.28 -10.12
C GLY A 337 -16.22 -2.02 -8.68
N ALA A 338 -16.76 -2.75 -7.70
CA ALA A 338 -16.24 -2.78 -6.33
C ALA A 338 -14.99 -3.67 -6.24
N ASN A 339 -14.28 -3.64 -5.11
CA ASN A 339 -13.11 -4.51 -4.91
C ASN A 339 -13.55 -5.98 -4.72
N SER A 340 -13.60 -6.74 -5.82
CA SER A 340 -14.09 -8.12 -5.83
C SER A 340 -13.22 -9.08 -5.03
N LEU A 341 -11.89 -8.90 -5.09
CA LEU A 341 -10.94 -9.70 -4.31
C LEU A 341 -11.19 -9.51 -2.81
N LEU A 342 -11.31 -8.26 -2.36
CA LEU A 342 -11.59 -7.95 -0.96
C LEU A 342 -12.95 -8.51 -0.52
N VAL A 343 -13.98 -8.41 -1.35
CA VAL A 343 -15.31 -8.97 -1.05
C VAL A 343 -15.26 -10.49 -0.91
N ARG A 344 -14.59 -11.18 -1.85
CA ARG A 344 -14.43 -12.64 -1.82
C ARG A 344 -13.75 -13.06 -0.51
N ILE A 345 -12.61 -12.45 -0.17
CA ILE A 345 -11.87 -12.77 1.05
C ILE A 345 -12.69 -12.42 2.28
N GLY A 346 -13.26 -11.21 2.36
CA GLY A 346 -14.09 -10.79 3.47
C GLY A 346 -15.26 -11.75 3.73
N ALA A 347 -15.90 -12.25 2.67
CA ALA A 347 -16.95 -13.25 2.75
C ALA A 347 -16.46 -14.61 3.26
N ILE A 348 -15.23 -15.06 2.94
CA ILE A 348 -14.70 -16.33 3.46
C ILE A 348 -14.57 -16.31 4.99
N TYR A 349 -14.28 -15.15 5.59
CA TYR A 349 -14.03 -15.04 7.03
C TYR A 349 -15.21 -14.52 7.85
N HIS A 350 -16.30 -14.02 7.25
CA HIS A 350 -17.34 -13.28 7.99
C HIS A 350 -17.93 -14.06 9.18
N ASP A 351 -18.02 -15.39 9.05
CA ASP A 351 -18.66 -16.28 10.02
C ASP A 351 -17.69 -17.15 10.85
N ILE A 352 -16.39 -16.84 10.87
CA ILE A 352 -15.40 -17.64 11.64
C ILE A 352 -15.73 -17.73 13.14
N GLY A 353 -16.52 -16.80 13.69
CA GLY A 353 -16.92 -16.87 15.09
C GLY A 353 -17.82 -18.04 15.42
N LYS A 354 -18.50 -18.64 14.43
CA LYS A 354 -19.33 -19.84 14.60
C LYS A 354 -18.52 -21.07 15.03
N ILE A 355 -17.19 -21.06 14.87
CA ILE A 355 -16.28 -22.14 15.32
C ILE A 355 -16.51 -22.53 16.78
N LYS A 356 -16.73 -21.55 17.66
CA LYS A 356 -16.82 -21.81 19.11
C LYS A 356 -18.05 -22.63 19.49
N ASN A 357 -19.19 -22.36 18.85
CA ASN A 357 -20.50 -22.92 19.18
C ASN A 357 -21.20 -23.48 17.94
N SER A 358 -20.47 -24.24 17.10
CA SER A 358 -20.91 -24.61 15.75
C SER A 358 -22.24 -25.36 15.70
N ILE A 359 -22.53 -26.20 16.70
CA ILE A 359 -23.77 -26.99 16.82
C ILE A 359 -25.04 -26.13 16.96
N PHE A 360 -24.92 -24.86 17.36
CA PHE A 360 -26.06 -23.93 17.45
C PHE A 360 -26.38 -23.25 16.11
N PHE A 361 -25.63 -23.53 15.05
CA PHE A 361 -25.91 -22.98 13.72
C PHE A 361 -26.45 -24.07 12.81
N THR A 362 -27.64 -23.85 12.25
CA THR A 362 -28.43 -24.86 11.54
C THR A 362 -27.69 -25.50 10.37
N GLU A 363 -26.80 -24.77 9.70
CA GLU A 363 -26.00 -25.31 8.60
C GLU A 363 -25.01 -26.39 9.04
N ASN A 364 -24.67 -26.48 10.32
CA ASN A 364 -23.78 -27.50 10.88
C ASN A 364 -24.54 -28.65 11.56
N GLN A 365 -25.87 -28.61 11.60
CA GLN A 365 -26.69 -29.61 12.26
C GLN A 365 -27.01 -30.73 11.26
N TYR A 366 -26.35 -31.88 11.41
CA TYR A 366 -26.62 -33.09 10.62
C TYR A 366 -27.14 -34.20 11.54
N ASN A 367 -28.41 -34.58 11.41
CA ASN A 367 -29.04 -35.65 12.20
C ASN A 367 -28.93 -35.47 13.72
N ILE A 368 -28.87 -34.23 14.21
CA ILE A 368 -28.81 -33.88 15.64
C ILE A 368 -30.07 -33.08 16.00
N LEU A 369 -30.61 -33.31 17.20
CA LEU A 369 -31.70 -32.51 17.76
C LEU A 369 -31.25 -31.05 17.90
N ASN A 370 -32.11 -30.10 17.51
CA ASN A 370 -31.75 -28.69 17.52
C ASN A 370 -31.53 -28.21 18.98
N PRO A 371 -30.31 -27.82 19.39
CA PRO A 371 -30.02 -27.47 20.78
C PRO A 371 -30.79 -26.22 21.25
N HIS A 372 -31.31 -25.41 20.32
CA HIS A 372 -32.18 -24.27 20.63
C HIS A 372 -33.57 -24.66 21.19
N GLU A 373 -33.94 -25.93 21.15
CA GLU A 373 -35.18 -26.43 21.76
C GLU A 373 -35.05 -26.55 23.29
N ASN A 374 -33.83 -26.75 23.80
CA ASN A 374 -33.56 -27.03 25.21
C ASN A 374 -33.13 -25.78 26.02
N ILE A 375 -33.11 -24.60 25.39
CA ILE A 375 -32.69 -23.34 26.03
C ILE A 375 -33.69 -22.22 25.75
N SER A 376 -33.64 -21.16 26.56
CA SER A 376 -34.55 -20.03 26.37
C SER A 376 -34.30 -19.29 25.03
N PRO A 377 -35.30 -18.60 24.46
CA PRO A 377 -35.09 -17.80 23.25
C PRO A 377 -34.05 -16.70 23.46
N LYS A 378 -33.98 -16.11 24.66
CA LYS A 378 -32.96 -15.12 25.04
C LYS A 378 -31.55 -15.69 25.01
N GLU A 379 -31.32 -16.88 25.59
CA GLU A 379 -30.02 -17.56 25.52
C GLU A 379 -29.66 -17.96 24.09
N SER A 380 -30.63 -18.45 23.32
CA SER A 380 -30.46 -18.76 21.91
C SER A 380 -30.01 -17.53 21.11
N ALA A 381 -30.70 -16.41 21.29
CA ALA A 381 -30.35 -15.14 20.66
C ALA A 381 -28.94 -14.70 21.04
N LYS A 382 -28.56 -14.80 22.32
CA LYS A 382 -27.21 -14.47 22.78
C LYS A 382 -26.12 -15.30 22.09
N ILE A 383 -26.30 -16.62 21.99
CA ILE A 383 -25.33 -17.51 21.29
C ILE A 383 -25.19 -17.10 19.82
N ILE A 384 -26.32 -16.79 19.16
CA ILE A 384 -26.31 -16.31 17.78
C ILE A 384 -25.62 -14.95 17.68
N LEU A 385 -25.92 -13.98 18.55
CA LEU A 385 -25.29 -12.65 18.52
C LEU A 385 -23.78 -12.73 18.77
N ASP A 386 -23.34 -13.60 19.67
CA ASP A 386 -21.95 -13.72 20.12
C ASP A 386 -20.98 -14.20 19.01
N HIS A 387 -21.45 -14.78 17.90
CA HIS A 387 -20.54 -15.18 16.82
C HIS A 387 -19.78 -13.97 16.23
N VAL A 388 -20.36 -12.78 16.24
CA VAL A 388 -19.68 -11.57 15.74
C VAL A 388 -18.49 -11.19 16.63
N PRO A 389 -18.66 -10.91 17.95
CA PRO A 389 -17.53 -10.58 18.82
C PRO A 389 -16.51 -11.72 18.92
N ILE A 390 -16.94 -12.98 18.99
CA ILE A 390 -16.03 -14.15 18.97
C ILE A 390 -15.22 -14.17 17.66
N GLY A 391 -15.87 -13.89 16.52
CA GLY A 391 -15.19 -13.82 15.23
C GLY A 391 -14.11 -12.73 15.21
N ILE A 392 -14.36 -11.58 15.83
CA ILE A 392 -13.37 -10.51 15.97
C ILE A 392 -12.21 -10.92 16.89
N GLU A 393 -12.47 -11.61 18.00
CA GLU A 393 -11.43 -12.14 18.88
C GLU A 393 -10.53 -13.15 18.16
N LEU A 394 -11.14 -14.08 17.42
CA LEU A 394 -10.41 -15.04 16.60
C LEU A 394 -9.61 -14.34 15.50
N ALA A 395 -10.20 -13.38 14.80
CA ALA A 395 -9.51 -12.63 13.77
C ALA A 395 -8.25 -11.91 14.32
N LYS A 396 -8.35 -11.30 15.50
CA LYS A 396 -7.19 -10.69 16.18
C LYS A 396 -6.13 -11.73 16.57
N LYS A 397 -6.56 -12.87 17.13
CA LYS A 397 -5.67 -13.98 17.52
C LYS A 397 -4.86 -14.51 16.33
N TYR A 398 -5.47 -14.58 15.15
CA TYR A 398 -4.84 -15.03 13.91
C TYR A 398 -4.29 -13.88 13.04
N GLN A 399 -4.17 -12.67 13.61
CA GLN A 399 -3.56 -11.49 12.96
C GLN A 399 -4.21 -11.12 11.61
N LEU A 400 -5.52 -11.33 11.47
CA LEU A 400 -6.23 -10.91 10.25
C LEU A 400 -6.22 -9.38 10.13
N PRO A 401 -6.05 -8.84 8.91
CA PRO A 401 -6.13 -7.40 8.66
C PRO A 401 -7.46 -6.79 9.09
N ASN A 402 -7.43 -5.51 9.48
CA ASN A 402 -8.63 -4.74 9.84
C ASN A 402 -9.70 -4.77 8.74
N LEU A 403 -9.27 -4.72 7.47
CA LEU A 403 -10.18 -4.81 6.33
C LEU A 403 -10.99 -6.11 6.30
N ILE A 404 -10.46 -7.24 6.75
CA ILE A 404 -11.19 -8.51 6.85
C ILE A 404 -12.10 -8.50 8.08
N MET A 405 -11.59 -8.00 9.20
CA MET A 405 -12.38 -7.87 10.44
C MET A 405 -13.60 -6.96 10.29
N ASP A 406 -13.56 -6.01 9.35
CA ASP A 406 -14.70 -5.16 9.01
C ASP A 406 -15.87 -5.96 8.44
N PHE A 407 -15.64 -7.04 7.69
CA PHE A 407 -16.72 -7.89 7.20
C PHE A 407 -17.40 -8.64 8.34
N ILE A 408 -16.62 -9.18 9.28
CA ILE A 408 -17.13 -9.91 10.46
C ILE A 408 -18.02 -9.04 11.35
N ARG A 409 -17.64 -7.76 11.57
CA ARG A 409 -18.43 -6.87 12.45
C ARG A 409 -19.64 -6.24 11.77
N THR A 410 -19.71 -6.26 10.43
CA THR A 410 -20.74 -5.52 9.68
C THR A 410 -21.74 -6.38 8.93
N HIS A 411 -21.49 -7.67 8.68
CA HIS A 411 -22.35 -8.48 7.81
C HIS A 411 -23.78 -8.62 8.30
N HIS A 412 -24.04 -8.47 9.60
CA HIS A 412 -25.39 -8.36 10.15
C HIS A 412 -25.87 -6.94 10.43
N GLY A 413 -24.98 -5.94 10.44
CA GLY A 413 -25.32 -4.56 10.80
C GLY A 413 -25.89 -4.51 12.22
N ASN A 414 -26.98 -3.76 12.40
CA ASN A 414 -27.71 -3.71 13.67
C ASN A 414 -29.09 -4.40 13.57
N ARG A 415 -29.19 -5.48 12.81
CA ARG A 415 -30.44 -6.23 12.64
C ARG A 415 -30.82 -6.98 13.92
N ILE A 416 -32.10 -7.32 14.04
CA ILE A 416 -32.64 -8.12 15.14
C ILE A 416 -32.66 -9.60 14.72
N VAL A 417 -32.31 -10.49 15.64
CA VAL A 417 -32.50 -11.94 15.50
C VAL A 417 -33.99 -12.28 15.68
N HIS A 418 -34.77 -11.95 14.64
CA HIS A 418 -36.22 -11.84 14.68
C HIS A 418 -36.94 -13.12 15.11
N PHE A 419 -36.43 -14.30 14.76
CA PHE A 419 -37.04 -15.57 15.14
C PHE A 419 -37.11 -15.73 16.67
N PHE A 420 -35.99 -15.52 17.36
CA PHE A 420 -35.95 -15.65 18.82
C PHE A 420 -36.63 -14.50 19.56
N TYR A 421 -36.59 -13.28 18.99
CA TYR A 421 -37.36 -12.15 19.52
C TYR A 421 -38.86 -12.43 19.52
N GLU A 422 -39.42 -12.88 18.40
CA GLU A 422 -40.85 -13.24 18.31
C GLU A 422 -41.19 -14.45 19.19
N LYS A 423 -40.30 -15.44 19.27
CA LYS A 423 -40.48 -16.60 20.17
C LYS A 423 -40.52 -16.15 21.63
N GLN A 424 -39.67 -15.22 22.04
CA GLN A 424 -39.67 -14.66 23.39
C GLN A 424 -41.00 -13.94 23.69
N LYS A 425 -41.48 -13.08 22.79
CA LYS A 425 -42.76 -12.37 22.96
C LYS A 425 -43.95 -13.30 23.06
N LYS A 426 -43.94 -14.40 22.30
CA LYS A 426 -45.00 -15.42 22.36
C LYS A 426 -45.01 -16.20 23.67
N ILE A 427 -43.85 -16.51 24.24
CA ILE A 427 -43.74 -17.24 25.51
C ILE A 427 -44.05 -16.32 26.70
N TYR A 428 -43.69 -15.04 26.62
CA TYR A 428 -43.88 -14.06 27.68
C TYR A 428 -44.70 -12.85 27.20
N PRO A 429 -45.99 -13.03 26.87
CA PRO A 429 -46.82 -11.95 26.27
C PRO A 429 -47.03 -10.76 27.21
N ASN A 430 -46.92 -10.97 28.52
CA ASN A 430 -47.14 -9.93 29.54
C ASN A 430 -45.84 -9.18 29.91
N ILE A 431 -44.70 -9.53 29.31
CA ILE A 431 -43.41 -8.88 29.57
C ILE A 431 -43.04 -8.04 28.34
N ILE A 432 -42.68 -6.78 28.56
CA ILE A 432 -42.11 -5.95 27.51
C ILE A 432 -40.70 -6.48 27.21
N VAL A 433 -40.55 -7.16 26.08
CA VAL A 433 -39.26 -7.69 25.61
C VAL A 433 -38.45 -6.55 25.00
N ASP A 434 -37.26 -6.26 25.55
CA ASP A 434 -36.34 -5.27 24.99
C ASP A 434 -35.71 -5.80 23.69
N GLU A 435 -35.92 -5.08 22.59
CA GLU A 435 -35.36 -5.39 21.27
C GLU A 435 -33.83 -5.41 21.26
N LYS A 436 -33.19 -4.60 22.11
CA LYS A 436 -31.72 -4.53 22.18
C LYS A 436 -31.08 -5.83 22.59
N GLU A 437 -31.76 -6.66 23.39
CA GLU A 437 -31.27 -7.98 23.80
C GLU A 437 -31.18 -8.97 22.64
N PHE A 438 -31.88 -8.69 21.53
CA PHE A 438 -31.94 -9.53 20.33
C PHE A 438 -31.26 -8.85 19.13
N GLN A 439 -30.61 -7.70 19.33
CA GLN A 439 -30.06 -6.88 18.26
C GLN A 439 -28.54 -7.02 18.17
N TYR A 440 -28.02 -7.14 16.95
CA TYR A 440 -26.57 -7.04 16.71
C TYR A 440 -26.07 -5.64 17.08
N SER A 441 -24.89 -5.58 17.68
CA SER A 441 -24.26 -4.30 18.08
C SER A 441 -23.88 -3.41 16.89
N GLY A 442 -23.82 -3.97 15.67
CA GLY A 442 -23.26 -3.30 14.51
C GLY A 442 -21.74 -3.18 14.55
N PRO A 443 -21.17 -2.29 13.73
CA PRO A 443 -21.84 -1.21 12.99
C PRO A 443 -22.54 -1.67 11.71
N LYS A 444 -23.41 -0.80 11.15
CA LYS A 444 -23.94 -0.97 9.79
C LYS A 444 -22.80 -0.96 8.75
N PRO A 445 -22.96 -1.66 7.61
CA PRO A 445 -22.02 -1.59 6.49
C PRO A 445 -21.70 -0.15 6.11
N PHE A 446 -20.42 0.15 5.93
CA PHE A 446 -19.91 1.48 5.63
C PHE A 446 -19.14 1.55 4.30
N SER A 447 -19.02 0.42 3.61
CA SER A 447 -18.44 0.32 2.27
C SER A 447 -19.38 -0.43 1.34
N LYS A 448 -19.17 -0.31 0.03
CA LYS A 448 -19.93 -1.10 -0.95
C LYS A 448 -19.67 -2.59 -0.73
N GLU A 449 -18.42 -2.92 -0.42
CA GLU A 449 -17.92 -4.27 -0.24
C GLU A 449 -18.58 -4.95 0.97
N THR A 450 -18.65 -4.29 2.12
CA THR A 450 -19.33 -4.83 3.32
C THR A 450 -20.84 -4.93 3.12
N ALA A 451 -21.45 -3.99 2.39
CA ALA A 451 -22.87 -4.05 2.05
C ALA A 451 -23.19 -5.23 1.11
N ILE A 452 -22.32 -5.51 0.13
CA ILE A 452 -22.46 -6.68 -0.76
C ILE A 452 -22.46 -7.97 0.06
N VAL A 453 -21.52 -8.15 0.99
CA VAL A 453 -21.45 -9.37 1.80
C VAL A 453 -22.69 -9.53 2.68
N MET A 454 -23.18 -8.48 3.31
CA MET A 454 -24.46 -8.51 4.07
C MET A 454 -25.63 -8.97 3.19
N ILE A 455 -25.74 -8.45 1.97
CA ILE A 455 -26.81 -8.80 1.03
C ILE A 455 -26.67 -10.27 0.64
N CYS A 456 -25.49 -10.69 0.19
CA CYS A 456 -25.22 -12.04 -0.29
C CYS A 456 -25.43 -13.09 0.80
N ASP A 457 -24.92 -12.86 2.01
CA ASP A 457 -25.13 -13.73 3.17
C ASP A 457 -26.62 -13.95 3.46
N SER A 458 -27.38 -12.85 3.53
CA SER A 458 -28.81 -12.91 3.85
C SER A 458 -29.64 -13.58 2.77
N VAL A 459 -29.28 -13.37 1.49
CA VAL A 459 -29.97 -13.96 0.34
C VAL A 459 -29.66 -15.45 0.23
N GLU A 460 -28.40 -15.84 0.43
CA GLU A 460 -27.98 -17.25 0.40
C GLU A 460 -28.68 -18.03 1.51
N ALA A 461 -28.61 -17.55 2.75
CA ALA A 461 -29.23 -18.20 3.90
C ALA A 461 -30.76 -18.30 3.74
N ALA A 462 -31.42 -17.24 3.25
CA ALA A 462 -32.86 -17.26 2.99
C ALA A 462 -33.23 -18.26 1.89
N SER A 463 -32.43 -18.34 0.81
CA SER A 463 -32.71 -19.27 -0.29
C SER A 463 -32.63 -20.75 0.13
N LYS A 464 -31.75 -21.10 1.06
CA LYS A 464 -31.63 -22.47 1.61
C LYS A 464 -32.83 -22.93 2.42
N SER A 465 -33.60 -21.99 2.99
CA SER A 465 -34.77 -22.32 3.80
C SER A 465 -35.98 -22.76 2.97
N ILE A 466 -35.97 -22.52 1.65
CA ILE A 466 -37.06 -22.89 0.74
C ILE A 466 -36.81 -24.29 0.17
N LYS A 467 -37.75 -25.20 0.40
CA LYS A 467 -37.73 -26.54 -0.20
C LYS A 467 -38.12 -26.44 -1.68
N ASN A 468 -37.32 -27.01 -2.58
CA ASN A 468 -37.54 -27.07 -4.02
C ASN A 468 -38.00 -25.73 -4.64
N PRO A 469 -37.19 -24.66 -4.53
CA PRO A 469 -37.60 -23.33 -4.94
C PRO A 469 -37.77 -23.23 -6.46
N SER A 470 -38.87 -22.63 -6.92
CA SER A 470 -39.00 -22.23 -8.32
C SER A 470 -38.13 -21.00 -8.63
N ASN A 471 -37.92 -20.70 -9.92
CA ASN A 471 -37.22 -19.48 -10.33
C ASN A 471 -37.85 -18.22 -9.74
N LYS A 472 -39.19 -18.17 -9.72
CA LYS A 472 -39.93 -17.03 -9.18
C LYS A 472 -39.75 -16.89 -7.67
N ASP A 473 -39.65 -18.01 -6.95
CA ASP A 473 -39.38 -17.99 -5.50
C ASP A 473 -37.99 -17.42 -5.20
N LEU A 474 -36.97 -17.85 -5.95
CA LEU A 474 -35.60 -17.32 -5.81
C LEU A 474 -35.54 -15.83 -6.12
N GLU A 475 -36.25 -15.36 -7.15
CA GLU A 475 -36.34 -13.94 -7.47
C GLU A 475 -37.02 -13.13 -6.36
N ASN A 476 -38.11 -13.65 -5.80
CA ASN A 476 -38.84 -13.02 -4.71
C ASN A 476 -37.99 -12.93 -3.43
N VAL A 477 -37.19 -13.97 -3.12
CA VAL A 477 -36.24 -13.92 -2.00
C VAL A 477 -35.27 -12.76 -2.14
N VAL A 478 -34.66 -12.61 -3.31
CA VAL A 478 -33.70 -11.52 -3.57
C VAL A 478 -34.37 -10.15 -3.38
N GLU A 479 -35.56 -9.95 -3.95
CA GLU A 479 -36.29 -8.69 -3.81
C GLU A 479 -36.66 -8.39 -2.35
N ASN A 480 -37.25 -9.36 -1.65
CA ASN A 480 -37.76 -9.18 -0.30
C ASN A 480 -36.64 -8.87 0.69
N ILE A 481 -35.53 -9.61 0.64
CA ILE A 481 -34.39 -9.40 1.55
C ILE A 481 -33.77 -8.02 1.37
N ILE A 482 -33.50 -7.62 0.11
CA ILE A 482 -32.86 -6.34 -0.17
C ILE A 482 -33.79 -5.17 0.15
N ASN A 483 -35.08 -5.30 -0.18
CA ASN A 483 -36.07 -4.26 0.16
C ASN A 483 -36.25 -4.14 1.68
N LYS A 484 -36.21 -5.24 2.43
CA LYS A 484 -36.22 -5.23 3.91
C LYS A 484 -35.00 -4.51 4.47
N GLN A 485 -33.79 -4.88 4.04
CA GLN A 485 -32.55 -4.21 4.48
C GLN A 485 -32.54 -2.71 4.13
N LYS A 486 -33.11 -2.34 2.98
CA LYS A 486 -33.29 -0.92 2.60
C LYS A 486 -34.26 -0.20 3.53
N LYS A 487 -35.41 -0.79 3.87
CA LYS A 487 -36.39 -0.23 4.83
C LYS A 487 -35.78 -0.08 6.23
N GLU A 488 -34.93 -1.01 6.64
CA GLU A 488 -34.18 -0.98 7.91
C GLU A 488 -32.99 0.00 7.89
N ASN A 489 -32.80 0.76 6.80
CA ASN A 489 -31.70 1.70 6.61
C ASN A 489 -30.31 1.05 6.80
N GLN A 490 -30.13 -0.24 6.45
CA GLN A 490 -28.85 -0.93 6.65
C GLN A 490 -27.73 -0.35 5.77
N PHE A 491 -28.08 0.25 4.63
CA PHE A 491 -27.11 0.82 3.69
C PHE A 491 -26.78 2.29 3.94
N SER A 492 -27.28 2.90 5.03
CA SER A 492 -27.18 4.35 5.27
C SER A 492 -25.74 4.88 5.32
N ASN A 493 -24.80 4.04 5.76
CA ASN A 493 -23.40 4.43 5.93
C ASN A 493 -22.52 3.99 4.75
N ALA A 494 -23.06 3.18 3.83
CA ALA A 494 -22.36 2.67 2.68
C ALA A 494 -22.60 3.54 1.45
N ASN A 495 -21.53 3.90 0.72
CA ASN A 495 -21.63 4.64 -0.54
C ASN A 495 -22.07 3.74 -1.71
N ILE A 496 -23.17 2.99 -1.54
CA ILE A 496 -23.78 2.10 -2.53
C ILE A 496 -25.03 2.76 -3.11
N THR A 497 -25.09 2.89 -4.44
CA THR A 497 -26.21 3.57 -5.12
C THR A 497 -27.36 2.60 -5.41
N LEU A 498 -28.57 3.13 -5.59
CA LEU A 498 -29.73 2.32 -6.01
C LEU A 498 -29.47 1.60 -7.34
N LYS A 499 -28.82 2.28 -8.29
CA LYS A 499 -28.41 1.68 -9.58
C LYS A 499 -27.49 0.48 -9.40
N GLU A 500 -26.59 0.52 -8.42
CA GLU A 500 -25.69 -0.59 -8.10
C GLU A 500 -26.44 -1.73 -7.41
N ILE A 501 -27.36 -1.42 -6.50
CA ILE A 501 -28.23 -2.43 -5.86
C ILE A 501 -29.04 -3.20 -6.92
N GLU A 502 -29.61 -2.51 -7.92
CA GLU A 502 -30.35 -3.17 -9.01
C GLU A 502 -29.47 -4.08 -9.87
N LYS A 503 -28.19 -3.72 -10.09
CA LYS A 503 -27.23 -4.61 -10.75
C LYS A 503 -26.94 -5.85 -9.90
N ILE A 504 -26.71 -5.67 -8.59
CA ILE A 504 -26.48 -6.77 -7.65
C ILE A 504 -27.67 -7.74 -7.66
N LYS A 505 -28.91 -7.23 -7.57
CA LYS A 505 -30.13 -8.05 -7.66
C LYS A 505 -30.13 -8.98 -8.88
N LYS A 506 -29.82 -8.43 -10.07
CA LYS A 506 -29.76 -9.22 -11.32
C LYS A 506 -28.72 -10.34 -11.25
N VAL A 507 -27.54 -10.06 -10.68
CA VAL A 507 -26.48 -11.07 -10.50
C VAL A 507 -26.92 -12.16 -9.53
N LEU A 508 -27.51 -11.78 -8.39
CA LEU A 508 -27.98 -12.72 -7.37
C LEU A 508 -29.05 -13.67 -7.92
N LYS A 509 -30.07 -13.13 -8.61
CA LYS A 509 -31.12 -13.93 -9.25
C LYS A 509 -30.53 -14.99 -10.18
N LYS A 510 -29.63 -14.57 -11.08
CA LYS A 510 -28.96 -15.49 -12.02
C LYS A 510 -28.11 -16.55 -11.31
N LYS A 511 -27.34 -16.16 -10.29
CA LYS A 511 -26.45 -17.08 -9.57
C LYS A 511 -27.23 -18.09 -8.73
N LEU A 512 -28.29 -17.68 -8.05
CA LEU A 512 -29.16 -18.60 -7.31
C LEU A 512 -29.82 -19.60 -8.25
N ILE A 513 -30.41 -19.16 -9.37
CA ILE A 513 -31.00 -20.06 -10.37
C ILE A 513 -29.97 -21.11 -10.79
N ASN A 514 -28.74 -20.70 -11.12
CA ASN A 514 -27.70 -21.66 -11.51
C ASN A 514 -27.35 -22.66 -10.40
N ILE A 515 -27.23 -22.21 -9.15
CA ILE A 515 -26.88 -23.09 -8.00
C ILE A 515 -27.95 -24.16 -7.79
N TYR A 516 -29.23 -23.80 -7.93
CA TYR A 516 -30.35 -24.72 -7.69
C TYR A 516 -30.71 -25.57 -8.92
N HIS A 517 -30.51 -25.09 -10.15
CA HIS A 517 -30.81 -25.84 -11.39
C HIS A 517 -29.74 -26.86 -11.79
N THR A 518 -28.48 -26.71 -11.37
CA THR A 518 -27.44 -27.71 -11.69
C THR A 518 -27.57 -29.03 -10.91
N ARG A 519 -28.54 -29.14 -9.98
CA ARG A 519 -28.89 -30.40 -9.32
C ARG A 519 -30.00 -31.10 -10.10
N ILE A 520 -29.71 -31.50 -11.34
CA ILE A 520 -30.54 -32.51 -12.00
C ILE A 520 -30.27 -33.81 -11.25
N GLU A 521 -31.26 -34.32 -10.53
CA GLU A 521 -31.19 -35.66 -9.95
C GLU A 521 -31.11 -36.64 -11.11
N TYR A 522 -29.94 -37.24 -11.30
CA TYR A 522 -29.85 -38.45 -12.09
C TYR A 522 -30.52 -39.55 -11.29
N PRO A 523 -31.52 -40.26 -11.85
CA PRO A 523 -32.00 -41.49 -11.23
C PRO A 523 -30.80 -42.44 -11.14
N ILE A 524 -30.42 -42.80 -9.92
CA ILE A 524 -29.45 -43.88 -9.65
C ILE A 524 -30.20 -45.20 -9.64
#